data_AF-A0A6C1NUM7-F1
#
_entry.id   AF-A0A6C1NUM7-F1
#
_cell.length_a   1.000
_cell.length_b   1.000
_cell.length_c   1.000
_cell.angle_alpha   90.00
_cell.angle_beta   90.00
_cell.angle_gamma   90.00
#
_symmetry.space_group_name_H-M   'P 1'
#
loop_
_entity.id
_entity.type
_entity.pdbx_description
1 polymer ?
#
loop_
_entity_poly.entity_id
_entity_poly.type
_entity_poly.pdbx_seq_one_letter_code
_entity_poly.pdbx_strand_id
1 'polypeptide(L)'
;PTLIIHSINHYRTPLEGAEQWYRALRKHEVPVKMILFPDSSHGLSRTGEPWLLVRRLHEYQDWFRSWLVDDNSPLMVDDDQQ
;
A
#
# COMPACT_ATOMS: atom_id res chain seq x y z
N PRO A 1 -5.50 -11.06 2.64
CA PRO A 1 -4.36 -10.22 2.18
C PRO A 1 -4.85 -8.83 1.76
N THR A 2 -4.21 -7.76 2.25
CA THR A 2 -4.63 -6.37 1.97
C THR A 2 -3.46 -5.48 1.54
N LEU A 3 -3.62 -4.75 0.44
CA LEU A 3 -2.73 -3.65 0.07
C LEU A 3 -3.35 -2.31 0.47
N ILE A 4 -2.61 -1.52 1.24
CA ILE A 4 -2.98 -0.14 1.61
C ILE A 4 -2.09 0.81 0.81
N ILE A 5 -2.70 1.65 -0.01
CA ILE A 5 -2.00 2.72 -0.73
C ILE A 5 -2.53 4.06 -0.22
N HIS A 6 -1.62 4.92 0.25
CA HIS A 6 -2.01 6.21 0.80
C HIS A 6 -1.07 7.34 0.39
N SER A 7 -1.64 8.55 0.28
CA SER A 7 -0.94 9.79 -0.04
C SER A 7 -0.75 10.60 1.23
N ILE A 8 0.47 10.99 1.57
CA ILE A 8 0.75 11.62 2.88
C ILE A 8 0.05 12.99 3.03
N ASN A 9 -0.06 13.78 1.97
CA ASN A 9 -0.69 15.11 1.99
C ASN A 9 -2.18 15.05 1.62
N HIS A 10 -2.86 13.97 2.01
CA HIS A 10 -4.29 13.78 1.76
C HIS A 10 -5.12 14.21 2.97
N TYR A 11 -5.50 15.49 2.98
CA TYR A 11 -6.24 16.07 4.12
C TYR A 11 -7.72 15.68 4.18
N ARG A 12 -8.28 15.02 3.14
CA ARG A 12 -9.68 14.57 3.15
C ARG A 12 -9.85 13.22 3.85
N THR A 13 -8.86 12.34 3.75
CA THR A 13 -8.77 11.10 4.51
C THR A 13 -7.37 11.05 5.12
N PRO A 14 -7.20 11.55 6.35
CA PRO A 14 -5.89 11.62 6.98
C PRO A 14 -5.19 10.26 7.06
N LEU A 15 -3.85 10.29 7.04
CA LEU A 15 -2.98 9.11 7.12
C LEU A 15 -3.28 8.21 8.33
N GLU A 16 -3.69 8.81 9.45
CA GLU A 16 -4.03 8.09 10.69
C GLU A 16 -4.99 6.92 10.45
N GLY A 17 -6.03 7.10 9.61
CA GLY A 17 -6.98 6.02 9.33
C GLY A 17 -6.33 4.83 8.62
N ALA A 18 -5.40 5.09 7.70
CA ALA A 18 -4.64 4.04 7.02
C ALA A 18 -3.68 3.32 7.97
N GLU A 19 -3.03 4.05 8.89
CA GLU A 19 -2.13 3.49 9.90
C GLU A 19 -2.88 2.62 10.91
N GLN A 20 -4.03 3.08 11.40
CA GLN A 20 -4.89 2.30 12.30
C GLN A 20 -5.30 0.98 11.65
N TRP A 21 -5.67 1.01 10.36
CA TRP A 21 -6.04 -0.20 9.63
C TRP A 21 -4.85 -1.15 9.41
N TYR A 22 -3.69 -0.61 9.03
CA TYR A 22 -2.46 -1.40 8.89
C TYR A 22 -2.10 -2.12 10.19
N ARG A 23 -2.11 -1.40 11.32
CA ARG A 23 -1.82 -1.96 12.65
C ARG A 23 -2.84 -3.03 13.04
N ALA A 24 -4.13 -2.80 12.79
CA ALA A 24 -5.17 -3.78 13.07
C ALA A 24 -4.95 -5.08 12.28
N LEU A 25 -4.65 -4.98 10.98
CA LEU A 25 -4.39 -6.15 10.14
C LEU A 25 -3.13 -6.92 10.57
N ARG A 26 -2.02 -6.22 10.88
CA ARG A 26 -0.81 -6.85 11.43
C ARG A 26 -1.12 -7.58 12.75
N LYS A 27 -1.89 -6.97 13.65
CA LYS A 27 -2.29 -7.57 14.93
C LYS A 27 -3.09 -8.87 14.76
N HIS A 28 -3.87 -8.98 13.68
CA HIS A 28 -4.66 -10.17 13.35
C HIS A 28 -3.93 -11.14 12.40
N GLU A 29 -2.62 -10.98 12.21
CA GLU A 29 -1.78 -11.84 11.35
C GLU A 29 -2.29 -11.93 9.91
N VAL A 30 -3.01 -10.90 9.45
CA VAL A 30 -3.47 -10.81 8.06
C VAL A 30 -2.32 -10.27 7.22
N PRO A 31 -1.92 -10.93 6.11
CA PRO A 31 -0.90 -10.41 5.21
C PRO A 31 -1.28 -9.03 4.71
N VAL A 32 -0.45 -8.03 5.00
CA VAL A 32 -0.74 -6.62 4.68
C VAL A 32 0.53 -5.91 4.21
N LYS A 33 0.40 -5.08 3.18
CA LYS A 33 1.45 -4.16 2.70
C LYS A 33 0.90 -2.74 2.71
N MET A 34 1.68 -1.78 3.19
CA MET A 34 1.32 -0.36 3.18
C MET A 34 2.36 0.43 2.39
N ILE A 35 1.88 1.29 1.48
CA ILE A 35 2.71 2.11 0.62
C ILE A 35 2.28 3.56 0.76
N LEU A 36 3.26 4.40 1.10
CA LEU A 36 3.09 5.82 1.31
C LEU A 36 3.74 6.60 0.17
N PHE A 37 2.94 7.44 -0.48
CA PHE A 37 3.42 8.35 -1.51
C PHE A 37 3.71 9.72 -0.89
N PRO A 38 4.99 10.11 -0.70
CA PRO A 38 5.35 11.44 -0.22
C PRO A 38 4.92 12.50 -1.23
N ASP A 39 4.67 13.72 -0.74
CA ASP A 39 4.32 14.90 -1.54
C ASP A 39 3.13 14.72 -2.48
N SER A 40 2.27 13.74 -2.20
CA SER A 40 1.07 13.44 -3.00
C SER A 40 -0.21 13.79 -2.24
N SER A 41 -1.22 14.27 -2.97
CA SER A 41 -2.53 14.65 -2.44
C SER A 41 -3.60 13.61 -2.78
N HIS A 42 -4.84 13.86 -2.35
CA HIS A 42 -6.01 13.04 -2.73
C HIS A 42 -6.13 12.81 -4.24
N GLY A 43 -5.62 13.73 -5.06
CA GLY A 43 -5.66 13.69 -6.51
C GLY A 43 -4.60 12.82 -7.17
N LEU A 44 -3.73 12.12 -6.43
CA LEU A 44 -2.58 11.40 -6.98
C LEU A 44 -2.92 10.53 -8.20
N SER A 45 -4.05 9.82 -8.18
CA SER A 45 -4.46 8.94 -9.26
C SER A 45 -4.95 9.63 -10.54
N ARG A 46 -5.18 10.96 -10.51
CA ARG A 46 -5.75 11.74 -11.62
C ARG A 46 -4.83 12.85 -12.10
N THR A 47 -4.14 13.50 -11.17
CA THR A 47 -3.33 14.71 -11.41
C THR A 47 -1.98 14.65 -10.71
N GLY A 48 -1.61 13.49 -10.18
CA GLY A 48 -0.29 13.30 -9.60
C GLY A 48 0.79 13.26 -10.67
N GLU A 49 2.04 13.41 -10.22
CA GLU A 49 3.20 13.34 -11.09
C GLU A 49 3.22 12.01 -11.87
N PRO A 50 3.50 12.01 -13.19
CA PRO A 50 3.40 10.82 -14.04
C PRO A 50 4.18 9.61 -13.51
N TRP A 51 5.35 9.82 -12.92
CA TRP A 51 6.15 8.71 -12.37
C TRP A 51 5.51 8.09 -11.12
N LEU A 52 4.80 8.87 -10.29
CA LEU A 52 4.08 8.36 -9.13
C LEU A 52 2.84 7.56 -9.57
N LEU A 53 2.18 7.98 -10.65
CA LEU A 53 1.08 7.22 -11.27
C LEU A 53 1.57 5.84 -11.75
N VAL A 54 2.68 5.82 -12.49
CA VAL A 54 3.29 4.58 -12.98
C VAL A 54 3.70 3.68 -11.82
N ARG A 55 4.38 4.23 -10.80
CA ARG A 55 4.74 3.48 -9.59
C ARG A 55 3.51 2.90 -8.91
N ARG A 56 2.45 3.68 -8.71
CA ARG A 56 1.20 3.22 -8.11
C ARG A 56 0.57 2.07 -8.89
N LEU A 57 0.58 2.12 -10.22
CA LEU A 57 0.08 1.03 -11.07
C LEU A 57 0.91 -0.24 -10.93
N HIS A 58 2.24 -0.11 -10.87
CA HIS A 58 3.12 -1.26 -10.62
C HIS A 58 2.83 -1.92 -9.27
N GLU A 59 2.63 -1.15 -8.20
CA GLU A 59 2.31 -1.72 -6.89
C GLU A 59 1.00 -2.51 -6.88
N TYR A 60 -0.03 -2.07 -7.63
CA TYR A 60 -1.24 -2.88 -7.82
C TYR A 60 -0.96 -4.16 -8.60
N GLN A 61 -0.23 -4.04 -9.71
CA GLN A 61 0.08 -5.19 -10.57
C GLN A 61 0.87 -6.25 -9.80
N ASP A 62 1.89 -5.84 -9.07
CA ASP A 62 2.74 -6.74 -8.29
C ASP A 62 1.94 -7.40 -7.16
N TRP A 63 1.08 -6.64 -6.47
CA TRP A 63 0.22 -7.21 -5.45
C TRP A 63 -0.75 -8.25 -6.01
N PHE A 64 -1.42 -7.96 -7.12
CA PHE A 64 -2.34 -8.93 -7.73
C PHE A 64 -1.60 -10.16 -8.25
N ARG A 65 -0.40 -10.01 -8.81
CA ARG A 65 0.43 -11.16 -9.23
C ARG A 65 0.72 -12.08 -8.04
N SER A 66 1.20 -11.51 -6.93
CA SER A 66 1.58 -12.26 -5.73
C SER A 66 0.44 -13.01 -5.04
N TRP A 67 -0.82 -12.60 -5.23
CA TRP A 67 -1.96 -13.17 -4.48
C TRP A 67 -3.06 -13.79 -5.33
N LEU A 68 -3.16 -13.46 -6.62
CA LEU A 68 -4.24 -13.95 -7.50
C LEU A 68 -3.75 -14.75 -8.71
N VAL A 69 -2.55 -14.50 -9.20
CA VAL A 69 -2.05 -15.10 -10.46
C VAL A 69 -1.08 -16.22 -10.18
N ASP A 70 -0.09 -15.95 -9.33
CA ASP A 70 0.88 -16.95 -8.94
C ASP A 70 0.30 -17.72 -7.74
N ASP A 71 0.23 -19.05 -7.83
CA ASP A 71 -0.22 -19.95 -6.74
C ASP A 71 0.79 -20.00 -5.57
N ASN A 72 1.66 -18.98 -5.49
CA ASN A 72 2.83 -18.91 -4.64
C ASN A 72 2.63 -17.79 -3.61
N SER A 73 1.91 -18.14 -2.53
CA SER A 73 1.77 -17.27 -1.36
C SER A 73 3.14 -16.79 -0.89
N PRO A 74 3.39 -15.46 -0.81
CA PRO A 74 4.65 -14.97 -0.31
C PRO A 74 4.74 -15.30 1.18
N LEU A 75 5.80 -16.01 1.57
CA LEU A 75 6.22 -16.16 2.96
C LEU A 75 6.33 -14.76 3.58
N MET A 76 5.70 -14.59 4.74
CA MET A 76 5.81 -13.40 5.58
C MET A 76 7.30 -13.02 5.71
N VAL A 77 7.70 -11.90 5.11
CA VAL A 77 8.99 -11.28 5.41
C VAL A 77 8.72 -10.35 6.59
N ASP A 78 9.14 -10.78 7.78
CA ASP A 78 9.23 -9.88 8.93
C ASP A 78 10.39 -8.91 8.69
N ASP A 79 10.02 -7.66 8.41
CA ASP A 79 10.93 -6.53 8.23
C ASP A 79 11.37 -5.94 9.59
N ASP A 80 11.66 -6.81 10.57
CA ASP A 80 12.19 -6.48 11.90
C ASP A 80 13.70 -6.77 12.01
N GLN A 81 14.43 -6.67 10.90
CA GLN A 81 15.89 -6.59 10.89
C GLN A 81 16.40 -5.44 10.01
N GLN A 82 16.35 -4.21 10.54
CA GLN A 82 17.50 -3.30 10.50
C GLN A 82 17.40 -2.21 11.57
#